data_AF-A0A1G7EJ52-F1
#
_entry.id   AF-A0A1G7EJ52-F1
#
_cell.length_a   1.000
_cell.length_b   1.000
_cell.length_c   1.000
_cell.angle_alpha   90.00
_cell.angle_beta   90.00
_cell.angle_gamma   90.00
#
_symmetry.space_group_name_H-M   'P 1'
#
loop_
_entity.id
_entity.type
_entity.pdbx_description
1 polymer ?
#
loop_
_entity_poly.entity_id
_entity_poly.type
_entity_poly.pdbx_seq_one_letter_code
_entity_poly.pdbx_strand_id
1 'polypeptide(L)' 'MNQTMREAFRTGSGTDPAAFKTTLTLIVSAVILTFFAWIVMQLMDAYRHERVTAMQATIAGVKAMVLLSLVLYVVV' A
#
# COMPACT_ATOMS: atom_id res chain seq x y z
N MET A 1 -16.98 7.31 -11.79
CA MET A 1 -16.63 8.42 -12.71
C MET A 1 -17.67 8.48 -13.82
N ASN A 2 -18.37 9.61 -13.96
CA ASN A 2 -19.40 9.82 -14.99
C ASN A 2 -18.77 9.76 -16.40
N GLN A 3 -19.51 9.25 -17.40
CA GLN A 3 -18.98 9.01 -18.75
C GLN A 3 -18.43 10.29 -19.39
N THR A 4 -19.11 11.42 -19.19
CA THR A 4 -18.70 12.74 -19.70
C THR A 4 -17.33 13.18 -19.19
N MET A 5 -16.99 12.89 -17.92
CA MET A 5 -15.67 13.21 -17.36
C MET A 5 -14.57 12.30 -17.92
N ARG A 6 -14.91 11.03 -18.19
CA ARG A 6 -13.96 10.05 -18.75
C ARG A 6 -13.56 10.43 -20.18
N GLU A 7 -14.53 10.84 -20.99
CA GLU A 7 -14.27 11.32 -22.35
C GLU A 7 -13.51 12.64 -22.36
N ALA A 8 -13.89 13.60 -21.52
CA ALA A 8 -13.15 14.86 -21.40
C ALA A 8 -11.67 14.64 -21.02
N PHE A 9 -11.40 13.73 -20.08
CA PHE A 9 -10.04 13.39 -19.68
C PHE A 9 -9.27 12.67 -20.79
N ARG A 10 -9.90 11.72 -21.50
CA ARG A 10 -9.29 11.01 -22.63
C ARG A 10 -8.95 11.96 -23.78
N THR A 11 -9.86 12.87 -24.11
CA THR A 11 -9.67 13.86 -25.18
C THR A 11 -8.60 14.89 -24.82
N GLY A 12 -8.52 15.31 -23.55
CA GLY A 12 -7.51 16.29 -23.10
C GLY A 12 -6.12 15.70 -22.86
N SER A 13 -6.03 14.48 -22.31
CA SER A 13 -4.75 13.84 -21.95
C SER A 13 -4.18 12.92 -23.04
N GLY A 14 -5.02 12.46 -23.98
CA GLY A 14 -4.65 11.43 -24.96
C GLY A 14 -4.53 10.02 -24.36
N THR A 15 -4.72 9.86 -23.05
CA THR A 15 -4.50 8.61 -22.32
C THR A 15 -5.82 8.00 -21.88
N ASP A 16 -5.92 6.66 -21.86
CA ASP A 16 -7.08 5.97 -21.30
C ASP A 16 -7.16 6.19 -19.77
N PRO A 17 -8.23 6.82 -19.24
CA PRO A 17 -8.37 7.05 -17.81
C PRO A 17 -8.41 5.77 -16.97
N ALA A 18 -8.85 4.64 -17.55
CA ALA A 18 -8.84 3.35 -16.86
C ALA A 18 -7.40 2.85 -16.66
N ALA A 19 -6.60 2.85 -17.73
CA ALA A 19 -5.19 2.48 -17.68
C ALA A 19 -4.39 3.39 -16.73
N PHE A 20 -4.68 4.71 -16.74
CA PHE A 20 -4.06 5.66 -15.82
C PHE A 20 -4.41 5.37 -14.36
N LYS A 21 -5.69 5.13 -14.05
CA LYS A 21 -6.13 4.76 -12.69
C LYS A 21 -5.41 3.49 -12.23
N THR A 22 -5.41 2.43 -13.04
CA THR A 22 -4.77 1.16 -12.69
C THR A 22 -3.27 1.32 -12.45
N THR A 23 -2.59 2.10 -13.29
CA THR A 23 -1.15 2.36 -13.14
C THR A 23 -0.86 3.09 -11.84
N LEU A 24 -1.66 4.11 -11.51
CA LEU A 24 -1.52 4.87 -10.28
C LEU A 24 -1.81 4.01 -9.05
N THR A 25 -2.86 3.18 -9.08
CA THR A 25 -3.16 2.19 -8.04
C THR A 25 -1.98 1.25 -7.83
N LEU A 26 -1.39 0.69 -8.90
CA LEU A 26 -0.25 -0.22 -8.79
C LEU A 26 0.98 0.44 -8.16
N ILE A 27 1.31 1.67 -8.57
CA ILE A 27 2.43 2.43 -8.02
C ILE A 27 2.21 2.67 -6.52
N VAL A 28 1.02 3.14 -6.14
CA VAL A 28 0.68 3.41 -4.74
C VAL A 28 0.73 2.12 -3.92
N SER A 29 0.15 1.02 -4.41
CA SER A 29 0.22 -0.28 -3.74
C SER A 29 1.67 -0.77 -3.56
N ALA A 30 2.54 -0.61 -4.57
CA ALA A 30 3.94 -0.98 -4.47
C ALA A 30 4.70 -0.19 -3.40
N VAL A 31 4.44 1.13 -3.30
CA VAL A 31 5.03 1.98 -2.26
C VAL A 31 4.56 1.55 -0.86
N ILE A 32 3.26 1.29 -0.69
CA ILE A 32 2.70 0.81 0.58
C ILE A 32 3.36 -0.52 1.00
N LEU A 33 3.44 -1.48 0.09
CA LEU A 33 4.07 -2.78 0.37
C LEU A 33 5.54 -2.63 0.77
N THR A 34 6.28 -1.75 0.08
CA THR A 34 7.68 -1.47 0.39
C THR A 34 7.84 -0.87 1.80
N PHE A 35 6.97 0.08 2.17
CA PHE A 35 6.97 0.67 3.49
C PHE A 35 6.68 -0.36 4.59
N PHE A 36 5.70 -1.24 4.39
CA PHE A 36 5.39 -2.31 5.36
C PHE A 36 6.50 -3.36 5.44
N ALA A 37 7.15 -3.70 4.32
CA ALA A 37 8.33 -4.57 4.34
C ALA A 37 9.46 -3.97 5.18
N TRP A 38 9.70 -2.66 5.08
CA TRP A 38 10.67 -1.96 5.91
C TRP A 38 10.31 -2.01 7.40
N ILE A 39 9.03 -1.83 7.77
CA ILE A 39 8.57 -2.00 9.17
C ILE A 39 8.87 -3.41 9.69
N VAL A 40 8.60 -4.44 8.90
CA VAL A 40 8.89 -5.83 9.29
C VAL A 40 10.39 -6.06 9.47
N MET A 41 11.23 -5.50 8.60
CA MET A 41 12.69 -5.57 8.76
C MET A 41 13.14 -4.92 10.07
N GLN A 42 12.63 -3.72 10.39
CA GLN A 42 12.94 -3.05 11.67
C GLN A 42 12.48 -3.87 12.88
N LEU A 43 11.33 -4.52 12.78
CA LEU A 43 10.81 -5.37 13.85
C LEU A 43 11.66 -6.62 14.07
N MET A 44 12.10 -7.25 12.98
CA MET A 44 13.03 -8.38 13.04
C MET A 44 14.39 -7.97 13.60
N ASP A 45 14.88 -6.78 13.25
CA ASP A 45 16.15 -6.29 13.77
C ASP A 45 16.05 -5.97 15.28
N ALA A 46 14.94 -5.39 15.72
CA ALA A 46 14.65 -5.16 17.12
C ALA A 46 14.52 -6.47 17.93
N TYR A 47 13.95 -7.51 17.32
CA TYR A 47 13.89 -8.85 17.92
C TYR A 47 15.28 -9.48 18.04
N ARG A 48 16.12 -9.38 16.99
CA ARG A 48 17.50 -9.89 16.99
C ARG A 48 18.38 -9.24 18.06
N HIS A 49 18.16 -7.96 18.34
CA HIS A 49 18.88 -7.24 19.40
C HIS A 49 18.23 -7.38 20.79
N GLU A 50 17.32 -8.34 20.98
CA GLU A 50 16.58 -8.60 22.23
C GLU A 50 15.85 -7.37 22.80
N ARG A 51 15.61 -6.34 21.98
CA ARG A 51 14.90 -5.11 22.42
C ARG A 51 13.40 -5.35 22.58
N VAL A 52 12.88 -6.41 21.96
CA VAL A 52 11.46 -6.74 21.88
C VAL A 52 11.29 -8.24 22.01
N THR A 53 10.32 -8.69 22.81
CA THR A 53 10.04 -10.13 22.97
C THR A 53 9.33 -10.69 21.73
N ALA A 54 9.43 -12.01 21.51
CA ALA A 54 8.76 -12.68 20.39
C ALA A 54 7.25 -12.40 20.36
N MET A 55 6.61 -12.36 21.54
CA MET A 55 5.19 -12.05 21.66
C MET A 55 4.85 -10.61 21.21
N GLN A 56 5.67 -9.63 21.60
CA GLN A 56 5.49 -8.24 21.19
C GLN A 56 5.71 -8.06 19.68
N ALA A 57 6.72 -8.74 19.12
CA ALA A 57 6.96 -8.74 17.68
C ALA A 57 5.78 -9.34 16.90
N THR A 58 5.23 -10.47 17.34
CA THR A 58 4.07 -11.09 16.70
C THR A 58 2.84 -10.18 16.75
N ILE A 59 2.54 -9.56 17.90
CA ILE A 59 1.41 -8.64 18.03
C ILE A 59 1.59 -7.40 17.14
N ALA A 60 2.80 -6.84 17.11
CA ALA A 60 3.12 -5.71 16.24
C ALA A 60 2.99 -6.08 14.75
N GLY A 61 3.45 -7.28 14.37
CA GLY A 61 3.31 -7.81 13.01
C GLY A 61 1.84 -8.00 12.60
N VAL A 62 1.00 -8.55 13.48
CA VAL A 62 -0.44 -8.69 13.23
C VAL A 62 -1.10 -7.33 13.06
N LYS A 63 -0.78 -6.35 13.92
CA LYS A 63 -1.29 -4.97 13.78
C LYS A 63 -0.86 -4.34 12.45
N ALA A 64 0.40 -4.55 12.05
CA ALA A 64 0.89 -4.08 10.76
C ALA A 64 0.14 -4.72 9.59
N MET A 65 -0.16 -6.02 9.64
CA MET A 65 -0.97 -6.70 8.62
C MET A 65 -2.41 -6.16 8.52
N VAL A 66 -3.03 -5.88 9.66
CA VAL A 66 -4.38 -5.28 9.69
C VAL A 66 -4.37 -3.88 9.06
N LEU A 67 -3.36 -3.07 9.41
CA LEU A 67 -3.19 -1.74 8.81
C LEU A 67 -2.92 -1.82 7.31
N LEU A 68 -2.05 -2.73 6.87
CA LEU A 68 -1.78 -2.96 5.45
C LEU A 68 -3.07 -3.30 4.69
N SER A 69 -3.86 -4.21 5.23
CA SER A 69 -5.14 -4.64 4.63
C SER A 69 -6.14 -3.47 4.52
N LEU A 70 -6.25 -2.65 5.57
CA LEU A 70 -7.09 -1.45 5.58
C LEU A 70 -6.65 -0.42 4.53
N VAL A 71 -5.35 -0.18 4.41
CA VAL A 71 -4.81 0.78 3.44
C VAL A 71 -5.03 0.28 2.02
N LEU A 72 -4.77 -1.00 1.74
CA LEU A 72 -5.01 -1.58 0.42
C LEU A 72 -6.49 -1.55 0.04
N TYR A 73 -7.40 -1.80 0.99
CA TYR A 73 -8.84 -1.69 0.75
C TYR A 73 -9.30 -0.30 0.30
N VAL A 74 -8.66 0.77 0.80
CA VAL A 74 -8.98 2.15 0.41
C VAL A 74 -8.43 2.50 -0.98
N VAL A 75 -7.30 1.90 -1.35
CA VAL A 75 -6.56 2.22 -2.58
C VAL A 75 -7.08 1.45 -3.80
N VAL A 76 -7.60 0.23 -3.59
CA VAL A 76 -8.11 -0.68 -4.63
C VAL A 76 -9.59 -0.44 -4.87
#